data_AF-A0A1Y1K7K0-F1
#
_entry.id   AF-A0A1Y1K7K0-F1
#
_cell.length_a   1.000
_cell.length_b   1.000
_cell.length_c   1.000
_cell.angle_alpha   90.00
_cell.angle_beta   90.00
_cell.angle_gamma   90.00
#
_symmetry.space_group_name_H-M   'P 1'
#
loop_
_entity.id
_entity.type
_entity.pdbx_description
1 polymer ?
#
loop_
_entity_poly.entity_id
_entity_poly.type
_entity_poly.pdbx_seq_one_letter_code
_entity_poly.pdbx_strand_id
1 'polypeptide(L)'
;RTRELSYEKETGQAHLLGSMCSDHSLPYEWGDPCKTIPFPCDIVHMGRGPSCEYHAWRRFWLSWKWSMYTYLPLALALQLRKPNRDSLRTALLSAARSSAFLGTYITLFYYGVCLGRTRIGPHLLGKDVACRQKIDGGYCVGVGCFLCGWSVLIETANRRKDMALFVAPRAMATLLPRQYKMEVQWRETLAFALSTAVVFTCARE
;
A
#
# COMPACT_ATOMS: atom_id res chain seq x y z
N ARG A 1 23.45 -19.98 -1.84
CA ARG A 1 22.33 -19.76 -2.76
C ARG A 1 21.71 -18.41 -2.41
N THR A 2 21.93 -17.39 -3.23
CA THR A 2 21.29 -16.07 -3.04
C THR A 2 19.78 -16.25 -3.21
N ARG A 3 18.98 -15.88 -2.20
CA ARG A 3 17.51 -16.03 -2.21
C ARG A 3 16.83 -14.88 -2.98
N GLU A 4 17.53 -14.30 -3.94
CA GLU A 4 17.10 -13.10 -4.64
C GLU A 4 16.60 -13.47 -6.04
N LEU A 5 15.49 -12.84 -6.43
CA LEU A 5 14.93 -12.95 -7.77
C LEU A 5 15.66 -11.95 -8.67
N SER A 6 16.37 -12.45 -9.68
CA SER A 6 17.16 -11.64 -10.62
C SER A 6 16.83 -12.03 -12.04
N TYR A 7 16.54 -11.05 -12.89
CA TYR A 7 16.41 -11.26 -14.32
C TYR A 7 17.69 -11.88 -14.94
N GLU A 8 17.50 -12.69 -15.98
CA GLU A 8 18.54 -13.45 -16.74
C GLU A 8 19.35 -14.48 -15.93
N LYS A 9 19.11 -14.62 -14.62
CA LYS A 9 19.89 -15.51 -13.76
C LYS A 9 19.00 -16.56 -13.11
N GLU A 10 19.34 -17.81 -13.32
CA GLU A 10 18.67 -18.94 -12.65
C GLU A 10 19.12 -19.02 -11.19
N THR A 11 18.38 -18.36 -10.30
CA THR A 11 18.65 -18.38 -8.86
C THR A 11 17.89 -19.49 -8.11
N GLY A 12 17.10 -20.31 -8.82
CA GLY A 12 16.19 -21.29 -8.23
C GLY A 12 14.89 -20.69 -7.70
N GLN A 13 14.64 -19.40 -7.95
CA GLN A 13 13.47 -18.65 -7.45
C GLN A 13 12.30 -18.60 -8.46
N ALA A 14 12.47 -19.14 -9.67
CA ALA A 14 11.43 -19.13 -10.72
C ALA A 14 10.10 -19.71 -10.24
N HIS A 15 10.14 -20.72 -9.36
CA HIS A 15 8.95 -21.35 -8.80
C HIS A 15 8.04 -20.40 -8.01
N LEU A 16 8.55 -19.30 -7.45
CA LEU A 16 7.76 -18.37 -6.64
C LEU A 16 6.66 -17.68 -7.46
N LEU A 17 7.00 -17.20 -8.65
CA LEU A 17 6.03 -16.59 -9.56
C LEU A 17 5.42 -17.63 -10.50
N GLY A 18 6.17 -18.68 -10.86
CA GLY A 18 5.68 -19.77 -11.70
C GLY A 18 4.47 -20.49 -11.09
N SER A 19 4.50 -20.80 -9.78
CA SER A 19 3.35 -21.44 -9.11
C SER A 19 2.11 -20.54 -9.09
N MET A 20 2.30 -19.24 -8.84
CA MET A 20 1.23 -18.24 -8.91
C MET A 20 0.61 -18.19 -10.32
N CYS A 21 1.42 -18.32 -11.38
CA CYS A 21 0.91 -18.36 -12.75
C CYS A 21 -0.02 -19.56 -12.93
N SER A 22 0.39 -20.74 -12.46
CA SER A 22 -0.44 -21.96 -12.53
C SER A 22 -1.76 -21.80 -11.78
N ASP A 23 -1.76 -21.20 -10.59
CA ASP A 23 -2.97 -20.95 -9.78
C ASP A 23 -3.99 -20.05 -10.50
N HIS A 24 -3.50 -19.19 -11.41
CA HIS A 24 -4.32 -18.25 -12.19
C HIS A 24 -4.53 -18.66 -13.65
N SER A 25 -4.23 -19.93 -14.00
CA SER A 25 -4.34 -20.44 -15.37
C SER A 25 -3.50 -19.67 -16.39
N LEU A 26 -2.35 -19.14 -15.96
CA LEU A 26 -1.35 -18.47 -16.79
C LEU A 26 -0.17 -19.41 -17.11
N PRO A 27 0.56 -19.19 -18.22
CA PRO A 27 1.75 -19.99 -18.53
C PRO A 27 2.81 -19.89 -17.43
N TYR A 28 3.30 -21.03 -16.94
CA TYR A 28 4.30 -21.09 -15.88
C TYR A 28 5.58 -20.30 -16.23
N GLU A 29 5.98 -20.34 -17.51
CA GLU A 29 7.17 -19.66 -18.03
C GLU A 29 7.11 -18.14 -17.90
N TRP A 30 5.91 -17.56 -17.73
CA TRP A 30 5.77 -16.14 -17.50
C TRP A 30 6.32 -15.72 -16.14
N GLY A 31 6.36 -16.63 -15.16
CA GLY A 31 6.97 -16.39 -13.85
C GLY A 31 8.48 -16.66 -13.80
N ASP A 32 9.08 -17.14 -14.90
CA ASP A 32 10.50 -17.46 -14.98
C ASP A 32 11.32 -16.19 -15.36
N PRO A 33 12.20 -15.69 -14.46
CA PRO A 33 12.99 -14.48 -14.71
C PRO A 33 14.05 -14.65 -15.82
N CYS A 34 14.34 -15.88 -16.25
CA CYS A 34 15.24 -16.17 -17.36
C CYS A 34 14.52 -16.15 -18.71
N LYS A 35 13.21 -16.41 -18.74
CA LYS A 35 12.41 -16.48 -19.97
C LYS A 35 11.63 -15.20 -20.25
N THR A 36 11.13 -14.54 -19.21
CA THR A 36 10.17 -13.45 -19.35
C THR A 36 10.66 -12.18 -18.68
N ILE A 37 11.05 -11.19 -19.49
CA ILE A 37 11.60 -9.91 -19.01
C ILE A 37 10.98 -8.74 -19.80
N PRO A 38 10.27 -7.80 -19.15
CA PRO A 38 9.84 -7.83 -17.75
C PRO A 38 8.65 -8.80 -17.58
N PHE A 39 8.30 -9.15 -16.34
CA PHE A 39 7.06 -9.92 -16.10
C PHE A 39 5.82 -9.23 -16.73
N PRO A 40 4.88 -9.94 -17.37
CA PRO A 40 3.67 -9.33 -17.90
C PRO A 40 2.75 -8.80 -16.78
N CYS A 41 1.95 -7.78 -17.09
CA CYS A 41 0.98 -7.23 -16.14
C CYS A 41 -0.10 -8.25 -15.76
N ASP A 42 -0.39 -9.25 -16.59
CA ASP A 42 -1.31 -10.33 -16.25
C ASP A 42 -0.92 -11.07 -14.97
N ILE A 43 0.38 -11.30 -14.75
CA ILE A 43 0.87 -11.90 -13.49
C ILE A 43 0.69 -10.91 -12.34
N VAL A 44 1.08 -9.65 -12.55
CA VAL A 44 0.96 -8.58 -11.52
C VAL A 44 -0.50 -8.34 -11.13
N HIS A 45 -1.43 -8.56 -12.06
CA HIS A 45 -2.87 -8.47 -11.86
C HIS A 45 -3.51 -9.80 -11.49
N MET A 46 -2.74 -10.86 -11.24
CA MET A 46 -3.24 -12.17 -10.79
C MET A 46 -4.30 -12.74 -11.75
N GLY A 47 -4.00 -12.76 -13.05
CA GLY A 47 -4.87 -13.30 -14.10
C GLY A 47 -6.10 -12.44 -14.41
N ARG A 48 -6.12 -11.17 -13.99
CA ARG A 48 -7.24 -10.23 -14.27
C ARG A 48 -7.10 -9.47 -15.60
N GLY A 49 -6.20 -9.92 -16.48
CA GLY A 49 -5.93 -9.30 -17.77
C GLY A 49 -4.80 -8.26 -17.76
N PRO A 50 -4.36 -7.80 -18.95
CA PRO A 50 -3.19 -6.93 -19.09
C PRO A 50 -3.48 -5.45 -18.77
N SER A 51 -4.74 -5.03 -18.80
CA SER A 51 -5.11 -3.61 -18.66
C SER A 51 -4.95 -3.13 -17.22
N CYS A 52 -4.01 -2.21 -17.02
CA CYS A 52 -3.73 -1.58 -15.74
C CYS A 52 -4.88 -0.66 -15.31
N GLU A 53 -5.48 0.07 -16.25
CA GLU A 53 -6.60 0.98 -16.04
C GLU A 53 -7.85 0.24 -15.59
N TYR A 54 -8.21 -0.84 -16.30
CA TYR A 54 -9.36 -1.66 -15.93
C TYR A 54 -9.18 -2.26 -14.53
N HIS A 55 -7.99 -2.81 -14.26
CA HIS A 55 -7.69 -3.40 -12.96
C HIS A 55 -7.71 -2.35 -11.84
N ALA A 56 -7.20 -1.15 -12.09
CA ALA A 56 -7.22 -0.01 -11.15
C ALA A 56 -8.66 0.43 -10.83
N TRP A 57 -9.51 0.58 -11.85
CA TRP A 57 -10.93 0.92 -11.67
C TRP A 57 -11.68 -0.18 -10.91
N ARG A 58 -11.45 -1.45 -11.27
CA ARG A 58 -12.08 -2.58 -10.61
C ARG A 58 -11.69 -2.65 -9.13
N ARG A 59 -10.40 -2.43 -8.81
CA ARG A 59 -9.94 -2.35 -7.42
C ARG A 59 -10.52 -1.17 -6.68
N PHE A 60 -10.67 -0.01 -7.32
CA PHE A 60 -11.33 1.15 -6.74
C PHE A 60 -12.75 0.81 -6.33
N TRP A 61 -13.55 0.32 -7.28
CA TRP A 61 -14.97 0.04 -7.07
C TRP A 61 -15.20 -1.02 -5.99
N LEU A 62 -14.44 -2.12 -6.03
CA LEU A 62 -14.53 -3.15 -5.02
C LEU A 62 -14.13 -2.62 -3.65
N SER A 63 -12.99 -1.94 -3.54
CA SER A 63 -12.52 -1.41 -2.26
C SER A 63 -13.49 -0.38 -1.69
N TRP A 64 -14.01 0.50 -2.53
CA TRP A 64 -15.01 1.49 -2.16
C TRP A 64 -16.29 0.83 -1.64
N LYS A 65 -16.84 -0.15 -2.38
CA LYS A 65 -18.05 -0.88 -1.98
C LYS A 65 -17.86 -1.61 -0.65
N TRP A 66 -16.74 -2.31 -0.47
CA TRP A 66 -16.44 -3.02 0.77
C TRP A 66 -16.24 -2.06 1.95
N SER A 67 -15.57 -0.93 1.71
CA SER A 67 -15.40 0.12 2.72
C SER A 67 -16.75 0.73 3.13
N MET A 68 -17.66 0.90 2.18
CA MET A 68 -19.01 1.40 2.46
C MET A 68 -19.76 0.49 3.43
N TYR A 69 -19.61 -0.84 3.32
CA TYR A 69 -20.25 -1.77 4.27
C TYR A 69 -19.74 -1.62 5.70
N THR A 70 -18.52 -1.10 5.90
CA THR A 70 -17.98 -0.84 7.24
C THR A 70 -18.28 0.58 7.72
N TYR A 71 -18.10 1.59 6.86
CA TYR A 71 -18.24 3.00 7.25
C TYR A 71 -19.69 3.45 7.35
N LEU A 72 -20.60 2.93 6.52
CA LEU A 72 -21.99 3.37 6.52
C LEU A 72 -22.73 3.01 7.82
N PRO A 73 -22.64 1.78 8.36
CA PRO A 73 -23.29 1.46 9.64
C PRO A 73 -22.76 2.33 10.79
N LEU A 74 -21.44 2.56 10.83
CA LEU A 74 -20.83 3.41 11.85
C LEU A 74 -21.30 4.86 11.74
N ALA A 75 -21.32 5.42 10.52
CA ALA A 75 -21.78 6.78 10.28
C ALA A 75 -23.26 6.95 10.65
N LEU A 76 -24.10 5.96 10.33
CA LEU A 76 -25.51 5.97 10.73
C LEU A 76 -25.67 5.88 12.24
N ALA A 77 -24.95 4.97 12.91
CA ALA A 77 -25.01 4.79 14.36
C ALA A 77 -24.63 6.06 15.13
N LEU A 78 -23.60 6.78 14.67
CA LEU A 78 -23.18 8.05 15.28
C LEU A 78 -24.26 9.14 15.15
N GLN A 79 -24.99 9.14 14.04
CA GLN A 79 -26.05 10.12 13.79
C GLN A 79 -27.35 9.81 14.57
N LEU A 80 -27.59 8.56 14.97
CA LEU A 80 -28.72 8.21 15.85
C LEU A 80 -28.64 8.91 17.22
N ARG A 81 -27.44 9.33 17.65
CA ARG A 81 -27.25 10.04 18.94
C ARG A 81 -27.88 11.44 18.96
N LYS A 82 -27.95 12.11 17.81
CA LYS A 82 -28.55 13.45 17.64
C LYS A 82 -29.21 13.55 16.26
N PRO A 83 -30.41 12.98 16.08
CA PRO A 83 -31.05 12.93 14.77
C PRO A 83 -31.45 14.33 14.29
N ASN A 84 -31.21 14.58 13.00
CA ASN A 84 -31.60 15.80 12.28
C ASN A 84 -32.16 15.41 10.90
N ARG A 85 -32.92 16.30 10.24
CA ARG A 85 -33.48 16.06 8.90
C ARG A 85 -32.41 15.72 7.85
N ASP A 86 -31.20 16.26 8.01
CA ASP A 86 -30.06 16.01 7.11
C ASP A 86 -29.11 14.90 7.61
N SER A 87 -29.47 14.21 8.69
CA SER A 87 -28.67 13.15 9.33
C SER A 87 -28.27 12.03 8.36
N LEU A 88 -29.23 11.54 7.57
CA LEU A 88 -29.00 10.48 6.59
C LEU A 88 -28.05 10.92 5.47
N ARG A 89 -28.26 12.12 4.93
CA ARG A 89 -27.39 12.70 3.89
C ARG A 89 -25.97 12.88 4.42
N THR A 90 -25.84 13.38 5.64
CA THR A 90 -24.56 13.59 6.30
C THR A 90 -23.83 12.26 6.54
N ALA A 91 -24.54 11.22 7.02
CA ALA A 91 -23.98 9.88 7.19
C ALA A 91 -23.50 9.28 5.87
N LEU A 92 -24.33 9.36 4.81
CA LEU A 92 -23.99 8.84 3.49
C LEU A 92 -22.77 9.56 2.90
N LEU A 93 -22.73 10.89 2.96
CA LEU A 93 -21.60 11.67 2.45
C LEU A 93 -20.31 11.38 3.24
N SER A 94 -20.41 11.27 4.57
CA SER A 94 -19.27 10.95 5.44
C SER A 94 -18.71 9.54 5.14
N ALA A 95 -19.60 8.55 5.04
CA ALA A 95 -19.21 7.18 4.71
C ALA A 95 -18.65 7.07 3.28
N ALA A 96 -19.30 7.72 2.30
CA ALA A 96 -18.85 7.74 0.92
C ALA A 96 -17.48 8.40 0.78
N ARG A 97 -17.22 9.50 1.48
CA ARG A 97 -15.93 10.19 1.52
C ARG A 97 -14.84 9.31 2.12
N SER A 98 -15.09 8.70 3.27
CA SER A 98 -14.13 7.80 3.93
C SER A 98 -13.83 6.57 3.06
N SER A 99 -14.85 6.04 2.39
CA SER A 99 -14.71 4.92 1.45
C SER A 99 -13.98 5.32 0.17
N ALA A 100 -14.19 6.54 -0.32
CA ALA A 100 -13.47 7.10 -1.46
C ALA A 100 -11.99 7.30 -1.13
N PHE A 101 -11.67 7.83 0.05
CA PHE A 101 -10.29 7.91 0.55
C PHE A 101 -9.59 6.54 0.49
N LEU A 102 -10.20 5.49 1.07
CA LEU A 102 -9.59 4.16 1.12
C LEU A 102 -9.52 3.50 -0.27
N GLY A 103 -10.58 3.62 -1.07
CA GLY A 103 -10.60 3.15 -2.45
C GLY A 103 -9.51 3.80 -3.30
N THR A 104 -9.38 5.12 -3.23
CA THR A 104 -8.34 5.88 -3.94
C THR A 104 -6.95 5.52 -3.43
N TYR A 105 -6.76 5.33 -2.12
CA TYR A 105 -5.47 4.89 -1.55
C TYR A 105 -5.00 3.58 -2.20
N ILE A 106 -5.86 2.56 -2.19
CA ILE A 106 -5.53 1.23 -2.75
C ILE A 106 -5.29 1.34 -4.26
N THR A 107 -6.15 2.06 -4.98
CA THR A 107 -6.03 2.19 -6.43
C THR A 107 -4.78 2.94 -6.84
N LEU A 108 -4.45 4.07 -6.22
CA LEU A 108 -3.24 4.83 -6.52
C LEU A 108 -1.98 4.03 -6.21
N PHE A 109 -1.98 3.20 -5.15
CA PHE A 109 -0.85 2.32 -4.85
C PHE A 109 -0.61 1.33 -5.98
N TYR A 110 -1.60 0.48 -6.30
CA TYR A 110 -1.44 -0.56 -7.31
C TYR A 110 -1.27 -0.01 -8.73
N TYR A 111 -2.02 1.04 -9.09
CA TYR A 111 -1.85 1.71 -10.37
C TYR A 111 -0.49 2.39 -10.45
N GLY A 112 -0.02 3.03 -9.37
CA GLY A 112 1.30 3.65 -9.28
C GLY A 112 2.44 2.67 -9.48
N VAL A 113 2.35 1.46 -8.89
CA VAL A 113 3.30 0.36 -9.16
C VAL A 113 3.32 0.03 -10.65
N CYS A 114 2.16 -0.18 -11.26
CA CYS A 114 2.06 -0.51 -12.68
C CYS A 114 2.57 0.63 -13.58
N LEU A 115 2.29 1.87 -13.21
CA LEU A 115 2.70 3.08 -13.92
C LEU A 115 4.23 3.23 -13.88
N GLY A 116 4.84 3.09 -12.70
CA GLY A 116 6.29 3.09 -12.53
C GLY A 116 6.95 1.93 -13.27
N ARG A 117 6.31 0.77 -13.31
CA ARG A 117 6.83 -0.43 -13.95
C ARG A 117 6.80 -0.41 -15.49
N THR A 118 5.71 0.09 -16.07
CA THR A 118 5.42 -0.10 -17.50
C THR A 118 5.57 1.16 -18.34
N ARG A 119 5.29 2.35 -17.76
CA ARG A 119 5.27 3.61 -18.51
C ARG A 119 6.40 4.53 -18.07
N ILE A 120 6.36 4.99 -16.82
CA ILE A 120 7.25 6.06 -16.36
C ILE A 120 8.68 5.53 -16.14
N GLY A 121 8.84 4.41 -15.44
CA GLY A 121 10.17 3.88 -15.12
C GLY A 121 10.99 3.53 -16.37
N PRO A 122 10.48 2.77 -17.35
CA PRO A 122 11.23 2.44 -18.56
C PRO A 122 11.57 3.65 -19.42
N HIS A 123 10.77 4.72 -19.37
CA HIS A 123 11.07 5.97 -20.07
C HIS A 123 12.13 6.83 -19.37
N LEU A 124 12.21 6.78 -18.04
CA LEU A 124 13.16 7.58 -17.27
C LEU A 124 14.50 6.89 -17.02
N LEU A 125 14.49 5.58 -16.71
CA LEU A 125 15.68 4.82 -16.33
C LEU A 125 16.26 3.99 -17.48
N GLY A 126 15.49 3.78 -18.55
CA GLY A 126 15.87 2.93 -19.67
C GLY A 126 15.16 1.57 -19.68
N LYS A 127 15.29 0.87 -20.80
CA LYS A 127 14.58 -0.39 -21.08
C LYS A 127 15.46 -1.64 -20.89
N ASP A 128 16.71 -1.47 -20.51
CA ASP A 128 17.66 -2.56 -20.31
C ASP A 128 17.27 -3.45 -19.13
N VAL A 129 17.76 -4.69 -19.13
CA VAL A 129 17.44 -5.66 -18.08
C VAL A 129 17.88 -5.19 -16.70
N ALA A 130 19.05 -4.58 -16.59
CA ALA A 130 19.53 -3.98 -15.34
C ALA A 130 18.59 -2.86 -14.83
N CYS A 131 18.03 -2.06 -15.73
CA CYS A 131 17.08 -1.00 -15.39
C CYS A 131 15.74 -1.58 -14.94
N ARG A 132 15.23 -2.60 -15.65
CA ARG A 132 14.01 -3.33 -15.26
C ARG A 132 14.16 -4.02 -13.89
N GLN A 133 15.32 -4.61 -13.60
CA GLN A 133 15.62 -5.19 -12.30
C GLN A 133 15.57 -4.14 -11.18
N LYS A 134 16.11 -2.94 -11.40
CA LYS A 134 16.02 -1.84 -10.42
C LYS A 134 14.58 -1.35 -10.24
N ILE A 135 13.82 -1.26 -11.33
CA ILE A 135 12.42 -0.84 -11.29
C ILE A 135 11.60 -1.81 -10.44
N ASP A 136 11.67 -3.10 -10.73
CA ASP A 136 10.95 -4.14 -9.98
C ASP A 136 11.57 -4.44 -8.61
N GLY A 137 12.84 -4.09 -8.41
CA GLY A 137 13.55 -4.22 -7.13
C GLY A 137 13.14 -3.20 -6.06
N GLY A 138 12.30 -2.22 -6.38
CA GLY A 138 11.67 -1.35 -5.38
C GLY A 138 11.23 0.02 -5.87
N TYR A 139 11.77 0.54 -6.97
CA TYR A 139 11.34 1.86 -7.46
C TYR A 139 9.86 1.89 -7.84
N CYS A 140 9.32 0.82 -8.44
CA CYS A 140 7.90 0.74 -8.75
C CYS A 140 7.02 0.81 -7.49
N VAL A 141 7.44 0.14 -6.40
CA VAL A 141 6.78 0.21 -5.09
C VAL A 141 6.87 1.61 -4.51
N GLY A 142 8.04 2.26 -4.62
CA GLY A 142 8.23 3.64 -4.19
C GLY A 142 7.28 4.63 -4.88
N VAL A 143 7.08 4.50 -6.21
CA VAL A 143 6.09 5.30 -6.96
C VAL A 143 4.68 5.05 -6.45
N GLY A 144 4.30 3.78 -6.22
CA GLY A 144 3.03 3.43 -5.60
C GLY A 144 2.80 4.08 -4.24
N CYS A 145 3.79 3.99 -3.34
CA CYS A 145 3.77 4.60 -2.01
C CYS A 145 3.63 6.13 -2.08
N PHE A 146 4.36 6.78 -2.99
CA PHE A 146 4.30 8.22 -3.16
C PHE A 146 2.91 8.67 -3.63
N LEU A 147 2.34 8.00 -4.64
CA LEU A 147 1.05 8.36 -5.21
C LEU A 147 -0.10 8.08 -4.23
N CYS A 148 -0.10 6.95 -3.54
CA CYS A 148 -1.19 6.62 -2.62
C CYS A 148 -1.26 7.58 -1.43
N GLY A 149 -0.15 8.18 -0.99
CA GLY A 149 -0.13 9.16 0.08
C GLY A 149 -1.03 10.38 -0.19
N TRP A 150 -1.17 10.80 -1.46
CA TRP A 150 -2.02 11.92 -1.84
C TRP A 150 -3.53 11.66 -1.66
N SER A 151 -3.95 10.40 -1.50
CA SER A 151 -5.36 10.09 -1.26
C SER A 151 -5.88 10.73 0.03
N VAL A 152 -5.00 10.98 1.00
CA VAL A 152 -5.33 11.58 2.31
C VAL A 152 -6.05 12.92 2.18
N LEU A 153 -5.83 13.66 1.09
CA LEU A 153 -6.48 14.95 0.82
C LEU A 153 -7.99 14.83 0.54
N ILE A 154 -8.47 13.64 0.17
CA ILE A 154 -9.91 13.36 0.07
C ILE A 154 -10.55 13.48 1.45
N GLU A 155 -9.83 13.20 2.53
CA GLU A 155 -10.37 13.18 3.87
C GLU A 155 -10.44 14.58 4.53
N THR A 156 -11.33 14.75 5.49
CA THR A 156 -11.49 16.04 6.21
C THR A 156 -10.26 16.41 7.04
N ALA A 157 -10.01 17.70 7.26
CA ALA A 157 -8.83 18.16 8.01
C ALA A 157 -8.74 17.58 9.43
N ASN A 158 -9.86 17.43 10.14
CA ASN A 158 -9.85 16.84 11.48
C ASN A 158 -9.45 15.36 11.43
N ARG A 159 -10.08 14.58 10.55
CA ARG A 159 -9.78 13.15 10.43
C ARG A 159 -8.36 12.88 9.90
N ARG A 160 -7.82 13.78 9.06
CA ARG A 160 -6.40 13.73 8.66
C ARG A 160 -5.44 13.83 9.84
N LYS A 161 -5.74 14.65 10.85
CA LYS A 161 -4.92 14.76 12.08
C LYS A 161 -4.96 13.46 12.87
N ASP A 162 -6.15 12.89 13.03
CA ASP A 162 -6.33 11.60 13.73
C ASP A 162 -5.52 10.50 13.04
N MET A 163 -5.60 10.42 11.70
CA MET A 163 -4.84 9.45 10.92
C MET A 163 -3.33 9.68 11.03
N ALA A 164 -2.87 10.93 10.97
CA ALA A 164 -1.46 11.26 11.11
C ALA A 164 -0.90 10.79 12.46
N LEU A 165 -1.68 10.85 13.53
CA LEU A 165 -1.28 10.38 14.85
C LEU A 165 -0.99 8.87 14.89
N PHE A 166 -1.69 8.07 14.06
CA PHE A 166 -1.43 6.62 13.95
C PHE A 166 -0.37 6.27 12.91
N VAL A 167 -0.30 7.01 11.81
CA VAL A 167 0.58 6.68 10.66
C VAL A 167 1.99 7.25 10.84
N ALA A 168 2.14 8.46 11.39
CA ALA A 168 3.44 9.09 11.54
C ALA A 168 4.42 8.28 12.42
N PRO A 169 4.02 7.71 13.58
CA PRO A 169 4.91 6.86 14.35
C PRO A 169 5.37 5.62 13.59
N ARG A 170 4.46 4.99 12.82
CA ARG A 170 4.78 3.83 11.98
C ARG A 170 5.75 4.19 10.86
N ALA A 171 5.59 5.37 10.25
CA ALA A 171 6.51 5.87 9.25
C ALA A 171 7.89 6.20 9.85
N MET A 172 7.95 6.84 11.01
CA MET A 172 9.23 7.12 11.69
C MET A 172 9.95 5.84 12.10
N ALA A 173 9.22 4.79 12.48
CA ALA A 173 9.81 3.50 12.83
C ALA A 173 10.58 2.85 11.67
N THR A 174 10.35 3.23 10.40
CA THR A 174 11.12 2.70 9.26
C THR A 174 12.50 3.35 9.13
N LEU A 175 12.74 4.48 9.78
CA LEU A 175 14.06 5.12 9.86
C LEU A 175 14.98 4.45 10.88
N LEU A 176 14.40 3.64 11.77
CA LEU A 176 15.12 2.91 12.81
C LEU A 176 15.38 1.47 12.35
N PRO A 177 16.50 0.86 12.77
CA PRO A 177 16.74 -0.55 12.49
C PRO A 177 15.66 -1.40 13.15
N ARG A 178 15.17 -2.41 12.43
CA ARG A 178 14.14 -3.34 12.92
C ARG A 178 14.58 -4.09 14.19
N GLN A 179 15.87 -4.35 14.31
CA GLN A 179 16.47 -5.01 15.46
C GLN A 179 17.73 -4.24 15.85
N TYR A 180 17.74 -3.75 17.07
CA TYR A 180 18.94 -3.21 17.69
C TYR A 180 19.79 -4.37 18.24
N LYS A 181 21.11 -4.19 18.20
CA LYS A 181 22.03 -5.11 18.90
C LYS A 181 21.81 -4.96 20.41
N MET A 182 22.00 -6.05 21.17
CA MET A 182 21.84 -6.04 22.64
C MET A 182 22.65 -4.94 23.33
N GLU A 183 23.83 -4.62 22.82
CA GLU A 183 24.72 -3.58 23.34
C GLU A 183 24.09 -2.18 23.35
N VAL A 184 23.13 -1.90 22.45
CA VAL A 184 22.49 -0.58 22.32
C VAL A 184 21.05 -0.57 22.82
N GLN A 185 20.59 -1.65 23.46
CA GLN A 185 19.23 -1.79 24.00
C GLN A 185 18.90 -0.73 25.07
N TRP A 186 19.91 -0.22 25.79
CA TRP A 186 19.74 0.86 26.76
C TRP A 186 19.10 2.12 26.16
N ARG A 187 19.30 2.37 24.84
CA ARG A 187 18.69 3.50 24.13
C ARG A 187 17.17 3.36 24.04
N GLU A 188 16.69 2.14 23.80
CA GLU A 188 15.26 1.84 23.79
C GLU A 188 14.67 1.96 25.20
N THR A 189 15.37 1.42 26.20
CA THR A 189 14.95 1.51 27.61
C THR A 189 14.87 2.96 28.07
N LEU A 190 15.86 3.79 27.72
CA LEU A 190 15.87 5.22 28.04
C LEU A 190 14.70 5.95 27.33
N ALA A 191 14.52 5.73 26.03
CA ALA A 191 13.44 6.35 25.27
C ALA A 191 12.06 5.95 25.80
N PHE A 192 11.89 4.68 26.18
CA PHE A 192 10.69 4.18 26.83
C PHE A 192 10.47 4.84 28.19
N ALA A 193 11.48 4.81 29.08
CA ALA A 193 11.39 5.41 30.41
C ALA A 193 11.06 6.90 30.37
N LEU A 194 11.70 7.66 29.46
CA LEU A 194 11.42 9.08 29.26
C LEU A 194 10.00 9.31 28.75
N SER A 195 9.57 8.55 27.73
CA SER A 195 8.21 8.67 27.19
C SER A 195 7.15 8.36 28.25
N THR A 196 7.36 7.31 29.05
CA THR A 196 6.49 6.92 30.15
C THR A 196 6.49 7.96 31.27
N ALA A 197 7.65 8.52 31.63
CA ALA A 197 7.75 9.57 32.64
C ALA A 197 6.97 10.83 32.21
N VAL A 198 7.10 11.26 30.96
CA VAL A 198 6.33 12.40 30.41
C VAL A 198 4.83 12.14 30.49
N VAL A 199 4.37 10.96 30.04
CA VAL A 199 2.93 10.60 30.11
C VAL A 199 2.43 10.61 31.55
N PHE A 200 3.16 10.01 32.50
CA PHE A 200 2.74 10.00 33.91
C PHE A 200 2.77 11.37 34.57
N THR A 201 3.69 12.24 34.16
CA THR A 201 3.76 13.61 34.68
C THR A 201 2.56 14.42 34.17
N CYS A 202 2.28 14.37 32.87
CA CYS A 202 1.15 15.08 32.27
C CYS A 202 -0.23 14.49 32.64
N ALA A 203 -0.33 13.21 33.00
CA ALA A 203 -1.58 12.59 33.40
C ALA A 203 -1.96 12.82 34.88
N ARG A 204 -1.02 13.30 35.70
CA ARG A 204 -1.27 13.67 37.11
C ARG A 204 -1.73 15.12 37.28
N GLU A 205 -1.64 15.93 36.22
CA GLU A 205 -2.22 17.28 36.12
C GLU A 205 -3.65 17.21 35.56
#